data_AF-A0A5T1QSN9-F1
#
_entry.id   AF-A0A5T1QSN9-F1
#
_cell.length_a   1.000
_cell.length_b   1.000
_cell.length_c   1.000
_cell.angle_alpha   90.00
_cell.angle_beta   90.00
_cell.angle_gamma   90.00
#
_symmetry.space_group_name_H-M   'P 1'
#
loop_
_entity.id
_entity.type
_entity.pdbx_description
1 polymer ?
#
loop_
_entity_poly.entity_id
_entity_poly.type
_entity_poly.pdbx_seq_one_letter_code
_entity_poly.pdbx_strand_id
1 'polypeptide(L)' 'SACVVHDFLCEKANSRTDYRTADLALKEAMTLLGCSRLKIFVFYHSCNLYHAIKCLIKGK' A
#
# COMPACT_ATOMS: atom_id res chain seq x y z
N SER A 1 -10.72 8.52 -1.71
CA SER A 1 -9.98 8.66 -2.98
C SER A 1 -8.63 7.94 -2.94
N ALA A 2 -7.77 8.16 -1.94
CA ALA A 2 -6.45 7.51 -1.86
C ALA A 2 -6.48 5.96 -1.91
N CYS A 3 -7.46 5.33 -1.24
CA CYS A 3 -7.63 3.87 -1.28
C CYS A 3 -7.95 3.33 -2.67
N VAL A 4 -8.68 4.09 -3.51
CA VAL A 4 -9.04 3.64 -4.87
C VAL A 4 -7.80 3.55 -5.76
N VAL A 5 -6.88 4.50 -5.63
CA VAL A 5 -5.59 4.48 -6.35
C VAL A 5 -4.75 3.28 -5.89
N HIS A 6 -4.71 3.05 -4.58
CA HIS A 6 -4.04 1.90 -4.00
C HIS A 6 -4.60 0.57 -4.55
N ASP A 7 -5.92 0.39 -4.51
CA ASP A 7 -6.56 -0.85 -4.94
C ASP A 7 -6.30 -1.13 -6.43
N PHE A 8 -6.39 -0.09 -7.27
CA PHE A 8 -6.05 -0.19 -8.69
C PHE A 8 -4.59 -0.59 -8.94
N LEU A 9 -3.64 -0.02 -8.18
CA LEU A 9 -2.22 -0.39 -8.29
C LEU A 9 -1.97 -1.80 -7.77
N CYS A 10 -2.65 -2.21 -6.70
CA CYS A 10 -2.57 -3.56 -6.14
C CYS A 10 -3.16 -4.65 -7.06
N GLU A 11 -4.17 -4.33 -7.86
CA GLU A 11 -4.69 -5.22 -8.91
C GLU A 11 -3.69 -5.44 -10.03
N LYS A 12 -2.95 -4.40 -10.41
CA LYS A 12 -1.91 -4.47 -11.45
C LYS A 12 -0.57 -5.02 -10.97
N ALA A 13 -0.38 -5.12 -9.66
CA ALA A 13 0.85 -5.58 -9.05
C ALA A 13 1.08 -7.09 -9.29
N ASN A 14 2.22 -7.43 -9.87
CA ASN A 14 2.66 -8.82 -10.08
C ASN A 14 3.86 -9.20 -9.21
N SER A 15 4.51 -8.21 -8.61
CA SER A 15 5.71 -8.38 -7.81
C SER A 15 5.60 -7.63 -6.48
N ARG A 16 6.46 -7.99 -5.52
CA ARG A 16 6.57 -7.29 -4.23
C ARG A 16 6.97 -5.82 -4.40
N THR A 17 7.76 -5.51 -5.42
CA THR A 17 8.14 -4.13 -5.75
C THR A 17 6.94 -3.31 -6.21
N ASP A 18 5.99 -3.91 -6.94
CA ASP A 18 4.77 -3.22 -7.37
C ASP A 18 3.86 -2.89 -6.18
N TYR A 19 3.68 -3.84 -5.25
CA TYR A 19 2.94 -3.59 -4.01
C TYR A 19 3.58 -2.48 -3.17
N ARG A 20 4.91 -2.45 -3.08
CA ARG A 20 5.62 -1.37 -2.38
C ARG A 20 5.37 -0.01 -3.03
N THR A 21 5.30 0.06 -4.36
CA THR A 21 4.95 1.29 -5.08
C THR A 21 3.53 1.73 -4.78
N ALA A 22 2.57 0.79 -4.73
CA ALA A 22 1.19 1.07 -4.34
C ALA A 22 1.09 1.63 -2.91
N ASP A 23 1.81 1.02 -1.96
CA ASP A 23 1.85 1.47 -0.56
C ASP A 23 2.47 2.88 -0.41
N LEU A 24 3.50 3.19 -1.20
CA LEU A 24 4.11 4.51 -1.23
C LEU A 24 3.17 5.57 -1.82
N ALA A 25 2.49 5.25 -2.93
CA ALA A 25 1.49 6.14 -3.53
C ALA A 25 0.33 6.41 -2.55
N LEU A 26 -0.10 5.39 -1.80
CA LEU A 26 -1.09 5.55 -0.74
C LEU A 26 -0.59 6.50 0.36
N LYS A 27 0.66 6.31 0.82
CA LYS A 27 1.28 7.17 1.85
C LYS A 27 1.37 8.63 1.40
N GLU A 28 1.79 8.89 0.17
CA GLU A 28 1.86 10.24 -0.39
C GLU A 28 0.48 10.86 -0.53
N ALA A 29 -0.50 10.12 -1.05
CA ALA A 29 -1.88 10.60 -1.17
C ALA A 29 -2.49 10.93 0.20
N MET A 30 -2.29 10.09 1.22
CA MET A 30 -2.77 10.39 2.58
C MET A 30 -2.06 11.62 3.18
N THR A 31 -0.78 11.82 2.86
CA THR A 31 -0.02 13.01 3.29
C THR A 31 -0.58 14.27 2.64
N LEU A 32 -0.85 14.24 1.34
CA LEU A 32 -1.45 15.36 0.59
C LEU A 32 -2.86 15.70 1.08
N LEU A 33 -3.63 14.68 1.49
CA LEU A 33 -4.96 14.86 2.09
C LEU A 33 -4.92 15.38 3.53
N GLY A 34 -3.74 15.66 4.09
CA GLY A 34 -3.59 16.20 5.43
C GLY A 34 -3.90 15.21 6.56
N CYS A 35 -3.80 13.89 6.30
CA CYS A 35 -4.00 12.89 7.35
C CYS A 35 -2.93 13.01 8.45
N SER A 36 -3.31 12.67 9.68
CA SER A 36 -2.37 12.64 10.81
C SER A 36 -1.22 11.65 10.54
N ARG A 37 0.02 12.06 10.84
CA ARG A 37 1.23 11.23 10.62
C ARG A 37 1.14 9.83 11.24
N LEU A 38 0.52 9.71 12.41
CA LEU A 38 0.29 8.42 13.07
C LEU A 38 -0.61 7.50 12.23
N LYS A 39 -1.71 8.02 11.68
CA LYS A 39 -2.61 7.24 10.83
C LYS A 39 -1.90 6.78 9.56
N ILE A 40 -1.15 7.68 8.93
CA ILE A 40 -0.35 7.38 7.74
C ILE A 40 0.66 6.27 8.03
N PHE A 41 1.36 6.35 9.16
CA PHE A 41 2.34 5.35 9.56
C PHE A 41 1.70 3.97 9.78
N VAL A 42 0.61 3.92 10.56
CA VAL A 42 -0.12 2.67 10.84
C VAL A 42 -0.64 2.06 9.54
N PHE A 43 -1.26 2.84 8.67
CA PHE A 43 -1.77 2.35 7.39
C PHE A 43 -0.66 1.82 6.48
N TYR A 44 0.41 2.59 6.31
CA TYR A 44 1.54 2.19 5.45
C TYR A 44 2.18 0.88 5.91
N HIS A 45 2.43 0.72 7.22
CA HIS A 45 3.00 -0.53 7.74
C HIS A 45 2.02 -1.69 7.70
N SER A 46 0.72 -1.45 7.91
CA SER A 46 -0.30 -2.49 7.82
C SER A 46 -0.44 -3.03 6.39
N CYS A 47 -0.52 -2.15 5.38
CA CYS A 47 -0.60 -2.56 3.98
C CYS A 47 0.67 -3.29 3.52
N ASN A 48 1.85 -2.76 3.86
CA ASN A 48 3.12 -3.39 3.50
C ASN A 48 3.26 -4.80 4.13
N LEU A 49 2.88 -4.96 5.40
CA LEU A 49 2.87 -6.28 6.04
C LEU A 49 1.86 -7.23 5.38
N TYR A 50 0.65 -6.75 5.09
CA TYR A 50 -0.36 -7.54 4.39
C TYR A 50 0.12 -8.01 3.02
N HIS A 51 0.70 -7.10 2.21
CA HIS A 51 1.26 -7.43 0.91
C HIS A 51 2.49 -8.35 1.01
N ALA A 52 3.31 -8.18 2.04
CA ALA A 52 4.41 -9.07 2.32
C ALA A 52 3.93 -10.51 2.52
N ILE A 53 2.92 -10.69 3.38
CA ILE A 53 2.30 -11.99 3.66
C ILE A 53 1.61 -12.54 2.41
N LYS A 54 0.85 -11.71 1.69
CA LYS A 54 0.17 -12.09 0.46
C LYS A 54 1.15 -12.57 -0.62
N CYS A 55 2.28 -11.88 -0.82
CA CYS A 55 3.33 -12.31 -1.73
C CYS A 55 3.97 -13.64 -1.30
N LEU A 56 4.19 -13.83 0.01
CA LEU A 56 4.74 -15.10 0.53
C LEU A 56 3.77 -16.27 0.31
N ILE A 57 2.46 -16.04 0.43
CA ILE A 57 1.42 -17.06 0.22
C ILE A 57 1.20 -17.35 -1.27
N LYS A 58 1.18 -16.31 -2.11
CA LYS A 58 0.94 -16.43 -3.57
C LYS A 58 2.17 -16.94 -4.34
N GLY A 59 3.32 -17.05 -3.68
CA GLY A 59 4.57 -17.61 -4.20
C GLY A 59 4.68 -19.14 -4.11
N LYS A 60 3.57 -19.87 -3.95
CA LYS A 60 3.48 -21.33 -4.07
C LYS A 60 2.49 -21.72 -5.15
#